data_AF-A0A976Q7I4-F1
#
_entry.id   AF-A0A976Q7I4-F1
#
_cell.length_a   1.000
_cell.length_b   1.000
_cell.length_c   1.000
_cell.angle_alpha   90.00
_cell.angle_beta   90.00
_cell.angle_gamma   90.00
#
_symmetry.space_group_name_H-M   'P 1'
#
loop_
_entity.id
_entity.type
_entity.pdbx_description
1 polymer ?
#
loop_
_entity_poly.entity_id
_entity_poly.type
_entity_poly.pdbx_seq_one_letter_code
_entity_poly.pdbx_strand_id
1 'polypeptide(L)'
;MNRTRERRRLIELRAQLARARDRDEITSTLCRAAALFTPRVALFGVKREGLLGLATPLGIGGIAGTVTRVSAAVEAAIQGESPPELVRDLDLRLTVGLESPDPCAFLPVRVGQRTVLMLYADREGDRFEPEERETLAELCQIAGYSLEMLLRSRAVDPPAAQATTVAAPPAAADPRPLPKATIVSLAEPLCAATIRGQIEIDAAERDGPWADVRSSLAAGAATPTVPPASATDDQGRDKADAMPIVVDEVDRPSSIRAANGPTPPAPSPDDADADAPDSPPASPEAIDAAIAAASQGSLDPDRLWELGPQVGERLAELFPGAVDRPLESLAEVQLPTSYGPLLRLCVKLGKRVGPYMLPLTRHDELPVRRHAVLLFQELRDDRCVHALSERAADDDVMTRGLAMRVLETYHASSRYPEALAPIRALLTSSRTATRLAVTEATGTLRDVDAVAALIAQLDDEDGELRRASLAALCSITGQQFGSRPHRWREWYAENAHRDRVAWLIDTLEHDDAGVRRWVAHELVRVTGRADPFPADGDPHARHAAISRWRRWWQASSGRSD
;
A
#
# COMPACT_ATOMS: atom_id res chain seq x y z
N MET A 1 16.75 35.73 4.05
CA MET A 1 16.94 34.84 2.87
C MET A 1 15.69 34.04 2.49
N ASN A 2 14.70 33.86 3.40
CA ASN A 2 13.50 33.05 3.16
C ASN A 2 12.44 33.73 2.26
N ARG A 3 12.10 35.01 2.51
CA ARG A 3 11.05 35.73 1.76
C ARG A 3 11.31 35.85 0.25
N THR A 4 12.57 36.00 -0.19
CA THR A 4 12.91 36.08 -1.62
C THR A 4 12.73 34.72 -2.32
N ARG A 5 13.03 33.62 -1.61
CA ARG A 5 12.85 32.25 -2.10
C ARG A 5 11.37 31.87 -2.15
N GLU A 6 10.60 32.23 -1.13
CA GLU A 6 9.14 32.05 -1.08
C GLU A 6 8.44 32.85 -2.19
N ARG A 7 8.83 34.12 -2.39
CA ARG A 7 8.30 34.95 -3.48
C ARG A 7 8.60 34.37 -4.86
N ARG A 8 9.81 33.86 -5.08
CA ARG A 8 10.17 33.17 -6.33
C ARG A 8 9.34 31.89 -6.53
N ARG A 9 9.18 31.09 -5.48
CA ARG A 9 8.39 29.85 -5.52
C ARG A 9 6.91 30.12 -5.78
N LEU A 10 6.35 31.18 -5.21
CA LEU A 10 4.98 31.62 -5.47
C LEU A 10 4.80 32.05 -6.94
N ILE A 11 5.76 32.77 -7.52
CA ILE A 11 5.72 33.14 -8.95
C ILE A 11 5.75 31.89 -9.84
N GLU A 12 6.61 30.93 -9.52
CA GLU A 12 6.71 29.66 -10.25
C GLU A 12 5.41 28.85 -10.16
N LEU A 13 4.80 28.75 -8.97
CA LEU A 13 3.54 28.04 -8.77
C LEU A 13 2.34 28.74 -9.43
N ARG A 14 2.30 30.08 -9.43
CA ARG A 14 1.31 30.85 -10.22
C ARG A 14 1.41 30.52 -11.71
N ALA A 15 2.63 30.49 -12.26
CA ALA A 15 2.85 30.17 -13.66
C ALA A 15 2.49 28.72 -14.00
N GLN A 16 2.76 27.76 -13.09
CA GLN A 16 2.35 26.37 -13.23
C GLN A 16 0.81 26.23 -13.21
N LEU A 17 0.15 26.88 -12.25
CA LEU A 17 -1.30 26.83 -12.11
C LEU A 17 -2.03 27.36 -13.35
N ALA A 18 -1.50 28.42 -13.97
CA ALA A 18 -2.04 28.99 -15.21
C ALA A 18 -1.79 28.12 -16.46
N ARG A 19 -0.81 27.20 -16.42
CA ARG A 19 -0.43 26.33 -17.56
C ARG A 19 -0.91 24.89 -17.42
N ALA A 20 -1.51 24.56 -16.28
CA ALA A 20 -1.94 23.21 -15.95
C ALA A 20 -2.94 22.66 -16.99
N ARG A 21 -2.77 21.38 -17.35
CA ARG A 21 -3.47 20.74 -18.48
C ARG A 21 -4.55 19.76 -18.08
N ASP A 22 -4.67 19.46 -16.79
CA ASP A 22 -5.73 18.64 -16.23
C ASP A 22 -6.16 19.15 -14.85
N ARG A 23 -7.27 18.58 -14.35
CA ARG A 23 -7.89 18.98 -13.09
C ARG A 23 -7.00 18.65 -11.88
N ASP A 24 -6.24 17.56 -11.94
CA ASP A 24 -5.45 17.08 -10.80
C ASP A 24 -4.18 17.92 -10.64
N GLU A 25 -3.59 18.36 -11.75
CA GLU A 25 -2.51 19.33 -11.78
C GLU A 25 -2.96 20.69 -11.21
N ILE A 26 -4.17 21.17 -11.55
CA ILE A 26 -4.69 22.43 -11.00
C ILE A 26 -4.91 22.32 -9.49
N THR A 27 -5.60 21.27 -9.04
CA THR A 27 -5.94 21.10 -7.62
C THR A 27 -4.70 20.86 -6.76
N SER A 28 -3.75 20.04 -7.21
CA SER A 28 -2.48 19.82 -6.51
C SER A 28 -1.61 21.08 -6.47
N THR A 29 -1.54 21.85 -7.56
CA THR A 29 -0.73 23.08 -7.64
C THR A 29 -1.32 24.19 -6.77
N LEU A 30 -2.65 24.34 -6.76
CA LEU A 30 -3.35 25.29 -5.89
C LEU A 30 -3.03 25.03 -4.42
N CYS A 31 -3.10 23.77 -3.98
CA CYS A 31 -2.83 23.45 -2.60
C CYS A 31 -1.34 23.58 -2.23
N ARG A 32 -0.41 23.25 -3.15
CA ARG A 32 1.03 23.53 -2.94
C ARG A 32 1.32 25.03 -2.82
N ALA A 33 0.57 25.87 -3.53
CA ALA A 33 0.70 27.32 -3.44
C ALA A 33 0.13 27.87 -2.13
N ALA A 34 -1.05 27.40 -1.71
CA ALA A 34 -1.64 27.73 -0.42
C ALA A 34 -0.76 27.27 0.77
N ALA A 35 -0.05 26.15 0.59
CA ALA A 35 0.86 25.62 1.57
C ALA A 35 2.12 26.46 1.85
N LEU A 36 2.39 27.48 1.02
CA LEU A 36 3.44 28.45 1.31
C LEU A 36 3.08 29.37 2.49
N PHE A 37 1.79 29.47 2.83
CA PHE A 37 1.28 30.32 3.91
C PHE A 37 0.96 29.55 5.18
N THR A 38 0.56 28.27 5.06
CA THR A 38 0.29 27.39 6.21
C THR A 38 0.45 25.92 5.84
N PRO A 39 0.93 25.05 6.74
CA PRO A 39 0.93 23.62 6.52
C PRO A 39 -0.47 23.01 6.58
N ARG A 40 -1.52 23.68 7.08
CA ARG A 40 -2.89 23.10 7.20
C ARG A 40 -3.79 23.58 6.07
N VAL A 41 -3.88 22.78 5.00
CA VAL A 41 -4.66 23.11 3.80
C VAL A 41 -5.54 21.94 3.36
N ALA A 42 -6.81 22.23 3.07
CA ALA A 42 -7.77 21.27 2.52
C ALA A 42 -8.50 21.84 1.30
N LEU A 43 -8.86 20.96 0.37
CA LEU A 43 -9.66 21.32 -0.79
C LEU A 43 -10.95 20.49 -0.81
N PHE A 44 -12.08 21.18 -0.93
CA PHE A 44 -13.40 20.57 -0.99
C PHE A 44 -14.03 20.78 -2.37
N GLY A 45 -14.70 19.77 -2.89
CA GLY A 45 -15.57 19.85 -4.04
C GLY A 45 -16.99 20.16 -3.62
N VAL A 46 -17.63 21.11 -4.30
CA VAL A 46 -19.03 21.44 -4.02
C VAL A 46 -19.94 20.39 -4.67
N LYS A 47 -20.76 19.72 -3.85
CA LYS A 47 -21.76 18.73 -4.28
C LYS A 47 -23.15 19.13 -3.76
N ARG A 48 -24.20 18.49 -4.28
CA ARG A 48 -25.59 18.74 -3.82
C ARG A 48 -25.80 18.39 -2.34
N GLU A 49 -25.08 17.40 -1.84
CA GLU A 49 -25.25 16.84 -0.49
C GLU A 49 -24.29 17.46 0.54
N GLY A 50 -23.33 18.28 0.11
CA GLY A 50 -22.23 18.66 0.99
C GLY A 50 -20.98 19.18 0.28
N LEU A 51 -19.99 19.51 1.10
CA LEU A 51 -18.61 19.68 0.68
C LEU A 51 -17.90 18.34 0.73
N LEU A 52 -17.52 17.83 -0.43
CA LEU A 52 -16.75 16.60 -0.54
C LEU A 52 -15.27 16.92 -0.39
N GLY A 53 -14.59 16.38 0.62
CA GLY A 53 -13.14 16.46 0.72
C GLY A 53 -12.46 15.79 -0.46
N LEU A 54 -11.67 16.54 -1.24
CA LEU A 54 -11.02 16.04 -2.46
C LEU A 54 -9.56 15.68 -2.24
N ALA A 55 -8.83 16.54 -1.52
CA ALA A 55 -7.42 16.31 -1.20
C ALA A 55 -6.98 17.22 -0.04
N THR A 56 -6.09 16.69 0.80
CA THR A 56 -5.40 17.41 1.88
C THR A 56 -3.91 17.17 1.72
N PRO A 57 -3.20 18.00 0.95
CA PRO A 57 -1.81 17.70 0.68
C PRO A 57 -0.91 17.94 1.88
N LEU A 58 -1.32 18.76 2.87
CA LEU A 58 -0.52 19.08 4.05
C LEU A 58 -1.41 19.34 5.29
N GLY A 59 -1.00 18.80 6.44
CA GLY A 59 -1.42 19.22 7.80
C GLY A 59 -2.80 18.79 8.31
N ILE A 60 -3.73 18.36 7.45
CA ILE A 60 -5.06 17.89 7.88
C ILE A 60 -5.32 16.48 7.36
N GLY A 61 -5.45 15.50 8.26
CA GLY A 61 -5.67 14.09 7.90
C GLY A 61 -7.16 13.74 7.75
N GLY A 62 -7.48 12.76 6.91
CA GLY A 62 -8.79 12.09 6.91
C GLY A 62 -9.96 12.83 6.22
N ILE A 63 -9.70 13.91 5.48
CA ILE A 63 -10.76 14.65 4.76
C ILE A 63 -11.13 14.00 3.42
N ALA A 64 -10.19 13.31 2.77
CA ALA A 64 -10.42 12.73 1.45
C ALA A 64 -11.60 11.73 1.47
N GLY A 65 -12.65 12.04 0.71
CA GLY A 65 -13.88 11.24 0.65
C GLY A 65 -14.93 11.57 1.71
N THR A 66 -14.63 12.46 2.67
CA THR A 66 -15.58 12.88 3.70
C THR A 66 -16.54 13.93 3.12
N VAL A 67 -17.84 13.74 3.33
CA VAL A 67 -18.87 14.73 2.95
C VAL A 67 -19.25 15.53 4.19
N THR A 68 -18.81 16.78 4.22
CA THR A 68 -19.23 17.74 5.25
C THR A 68 -20.59 18.32 4.86
N ARG A 69 -21.57 18.26 5.76
CA ARG A 69 -22.89 18.85 5.50
C ARG A 69 -22.78 20.36 5.35
N VAL A 70 -23.58 20.92 4.45
CA VAL A 70 -23.62 22.37 4.24
C VAL A 70 -24.57 22.99 5.26
N SER A 71 -24.05 23.82 6.18
CA SER A 71 -24.89 24.72 6.99
C SER A 71 -25.12 26.04 6.26
N ALA A 72 -26.07 26.85 6.73
CA ALA A 72 -26.38 28.15 6.12
C ALA A 72 -25.15 29.08 5.99
N ALA A 73 -24.20 29.00 6.93
CA ALA A 73 -22.96 29.79 6.87
C ALA A 73 -22.00 29.28 5.78
N VAL A 74 -21.91 27.96 5.60
CA VAL A 74 -21.11 27.35 4.54
C VAL A 74 -21.76 27.60 3.18
N GLU A 75 -23.09 27.59 3.11
CA GLU A 75 -23.85 27.88 1.89
C GLU A 75 -23.67 29.33 1.43
N ALA A 76 -23.73 30.30 2.34
CA ALA A 76 -23.41 31.70 2.07
C ALA A 76 -21.97 31.85 1.53
N ALA A 77 -21.00 31.17 2.13
CA ALA A 77 -19.62 31.17 1.67
C ALA A 77 -19.45 30.56 0.26
N ILE A 78 -20.17 29.47 -0.05
CA ILE A 78 -20.20 28.85 -1.38
C ILE A 78 -20.80 29.82 -2.41
N GLN A 79 -21.84 30.56 -2.03
CA GLN A 79 -22.47 31.60 -2.86
C GLN A 79 -21.58 32.84 -3.01
N GLY A 80 -20.55 32.98 -2.16
CA GLY A 80 -19.62 34.12 -2.19
C GLY A 80 -19.98 35.26 -1.26
N GLU A 81 -21.00 35.07 -0.44
CA GLU A 81 -21.46 36.04 0.53
C GLU A 81 -20.62 35.88 1.80
N SER A 82 -19.78 36.87 2.09
CA SER A 82 -19.01 37.02 3.34
C SER A 82 -18.29 35.74 3.81
N PRO A 83 -17.13 35.38 3.24
CA PRO A 83 -16.40 34.18 3.63
C PRO A 83 -16.08 34.21 5.14
N PRO A 84 -16.37 33.13 5.88
CA PRO A 84 -16.25 33.11 7.34
C PRO A 84 -14.80 33.34 7.75
N GLU A 85 -14.57 34.35 8.58
CA GLU A 85 -13.24 34.59 9.16
C GLU A 85 -12.90 33.58 10.26
N LEU A 86 -13.92 32.95 10.85
CA LEU A 86 -13.80 31.89 11.85
C LEU A 86 -14.67 30.71 11.45
N VAL A 87 -14.14 29.49 11.57
CA VAL A 87 -14.94 28.27 11.37
C VAL A 87 -15.81 28.03 12.59
N ARG A 88 -17.06 28.48 12.57
CA ARG A 88 -18.01 28.20 13.67
C ARG A 88 -18.78 26.91 13.50
N ASP A 89 -18.86 26.45 12.25
CA ASP A 89 -19.63 25.27 11.87
C ASP A 89 -19.03 23.99 12.47
N LEU A 90 -19.85 23.20 13.17
CA LEU A 90 -19.42 22.00 13.88
C LEU A 90 -18.97 20.90 12.91
N ASP A 91 -19.73 20.66 11.84
CA ASP A 91 -19.42 19.59 10.88
C ASP A 91 -18.13 19.90 10.11
N LEU A 92 -17.93 21.17 9.72
CA LEU A 92 -16.68 21.61 9.10
C LEU A 92 -15.51 21.52 10.06
N ARG A 93 -15.66 21.96 11.33
CA ARG A 93 -14.62 21.82 12.37
C ARG A 93 -14.21 20.37 12.60
N LEU A 94 -15.18 19.47 12.75
CA LEU A 94 -14.90 18.04 12.90
C LEU A 94 -14.20 17.48 11.67
N THR A 95 -14.60 17.92 10.47
CA THR A 95 -13.95 17.47 9.22
C THR A 95 -12.49 17.94 9.15
N VAL A 96 -12.21 19.18 9.53
CA VAL A 96 -10.84 19.74 9.49
C VAL A 96 -10.02 19.47 10.76
N GLY A 97 -10.59 18.74 11.73
CA GLY A 97 -9.91 18.39 12.97
C GLY A 97 -9.68 19.59 13.92
N LEU A 98 -10.60 20.54 13.96
CA LEU A 98 -10.55 21.70 14.86
C LEU A 98 -11.38 21.48 16.14
N GLU A 99 -10.73 21.64 17.30
CA GLU A 99 -11.38 21.57 18.61
C GLU A 99 -12.08 22.88 19.00
N SER A 100 -11.67 24.02 18.46
CA SER A 100 -12.23 25.37 18.69
C SER A 100 -12.53 26.12 17.39
N PRO A 101 -13.34 27.21 17.44
CA PRO A 101 -13.56 28.09 16.29
C PRO A 101 -12.30 28.92 16.02
N ASP A 102 -11.45 28.43 15.13
CA ASP A 102 -10.18 29.08 14.81
C ASP A 102 -10.30 29.97 13.56
N PRO A 103 -9.45 31.01 13.43
CA PRO A 103 -9.36 31.82 12.23
C PRO A 103 -8.95 30.98 11.01
N CYS A 104 -9.60 31.20 9.87
CA CYS A 104 -9.29 30.46 8.65
C CYS A 104 -9.44 31.31 7.38
N ALA A 105 -8.79 30.87 6.30
CA ALA A 105 -9.11 31.26 4.95
C ALA A 105 -10.02 30.19 4.33
N PHE A 106 -11.27 30.55 4.06
CA PHE A 106 -12.25 29.69 3.39
C PHE A 106 -12.75 30.36 2.12
N LEU A 107 -12.21 29.95 0.97
CA LEU A 107 -12.26 30.71 -0.28
C LEU A 107 -12.82 29.89 -1.46
N PRO A 108 -13.73 30.45 -2.27
CA PRO A 108 -14.32 29.74 -3.40
C PRO A 108 -13.42 29.75 -4.63
N VAL A 109 -13.35 28.62 -5.33
CA VAL A 109 -12.82 28.50 -6.69
C VAL A 109 -14.00 28.45 -7.65
N ARG A 110 -14.10 29.47 -8.52
CA ARG A 110 -15.24 29.65 -9.42
C ARG A 110 -14.87 29.33 -10.87
N VAL A 111 -15.77 28.65 -11.56
CA VAL A 111 -15.75 28.47 -13.01
C VAL A 111 -16.95 29.24 -13.56
N GLY A 112 -16.70 30.34 -14.29
CA GLY A 112 -17.73 31.33 -14.58
C GLY A 112 -18.37 31.89 -13.30
N GLN A 113 -19.69 31.74 -13.16
CA GLN A 113 -20.46 32.19 -11.97
C GLN A 113 -20.71 31.07 -10.95
N ARG A 114 -20.19 29.84 -11.18
CA ARG A 114 -20.44 28.69 -10.30
C ARG A 114 -19.22 28.36 -9.46
N THR A 115 -19.40 28.26 -8.15
CA THR A 115 -18.39 27.74 -7.23
C THR A 115 -18.30 26.22 -7.37
N VAL A 116 -17.13 25.72 -7.74
CA VAL A 116 -16.90 24.28 -7.99
C VAL A 116 -16.01 23.64 -6.93
N LEU A 117 -15.15 24.43 -6.29
CA LEU A 117 -14.30 23.99 -5.18
C LEU A 117 -14.29 25.05 -4.08
N MET A 118 -14.00 24.63 -2.84
CA MET A 118 -13.68 25.49 -1.71
C MET A 118 -12.27 25.16 -1.22
N LEU A 119 -11.41 26.17 -1.13
CA LEU A 119 -10.12 26.09 -0.46
C LEU A 119 -10.31 26.41 1.02
N TYR A 120 -9.77 25.57 1.89
CA TYR A 120 -9.69 25.78 3.32
C TYR A 120 -8.22 25.82 3.75
N ALA A 121 -7.87 26.79 4.59
CA ALA A 121 -6.56 26.88 5.20
C ALA A 121 -6.67 27.53 6.59
N ASP A 122 -5.97 27.01 7.58
CA ASP A 122 -5.93 27.57 8.95
C ASP A 122 -4.49 27.61 9.48
N ARG A 123 -4.24 28.34 10.56
CA ARG A 123 -2.93 28.43 11.21
C ARG A 123 -2.99 28.11 12.71
N GLU A 124 -3.80 27.12 13.09
CA GLU A 124 -3.91 26.66 14.49
C GLU A 124 -4.19 27.80 15.49
N GLY A 125 -5.05 28.75 15.12
CA GLY A 125 -5.43 29.90 15.95
C GLY A 125 -4.86 31.25 15.49
N ASP A 126 -3.81 31.28 14.66
CA ASP A 126 -3.26 32.52 14.10
C ASP A 126 -4.14 33.11 12.97
N ARG A 127 -4.15 34.44 12.85
CA ARG A 127 -4.84 35.15 11.75
C ARG A 127 -3.94 35.28 10.52
N PHE A 128 -4.55 35.19 9.33
CA PHE A 128 -3.90 35.58 8.09
C PHE A 128 -3.88 37.10 7.93
N GLU A 129 -2.76 37.64 7.44
CA GLU A 129 -2.68 39.05 7.07
C GLU A 129 -3.57 39.35 5.85
N PRO A 130 -4.10 40.58 5.70
CA PRO A 130 -4.96 40.93 4.57
C PRO A 130 -4.31 40.65 3.20
N GLU A 131 -3.02 40.93 3.06
CA GLU A 131 -2.24 40.69 1.84
C GLU A 131 -2.12 39.18 1.49
N GLU A 132 -2.02 38.33 2.50
CA GLU A 132 -1.95 36.87 2.34
C GLU A 132 -3.31 36.32 1.89
N ARG A 133 -4.40 36.83 2.48
CA ARG A 133 -5.76 36.47 2.08
C ARG A 133 -6.07 36.89 0.65
N GLU A 134 -5.64 38.09 0.24
CA GLU A 134 -5.77 38.56 -1.13
C GLU A 134 -4.99 37.66 -2.10
N THR A 135 -3.77 37.27 -1.72
CA THR A 135 -2.95 36.35 -2.51
C THR A 135 -3.60 34.96 -2.66
N LEU A 136 -4.15 34.40 -1.57
CA LEU A 136 -4.89 33.13 -1.62
C LEU A 136 -6.15 33.21 -2.48
N ALA A 137 -6.85 34.35 -2.44
CA ALA A 137 -8.01 34.60 -3.28
C ALA A 137 -7.63 34.68 -4.77
N GLU A 138 -6.53 35.37 -5.09
CA GLU A 138 -5.98 35.44 -6.45
C GLU A 138 -5.63 34.02 -6.97
N LEU A 139 -4.99 33.18 -6.15
CA LEU A 139 -4.68 31.80 -6.52
C LEU A 139 -5.95 30.98 -6.82
N CYS A 140 -7.02 31.16 -6.04
CA CYS A 140 -8.31 30.52 -6.30
C CYS A 140 -8.93 31.01 -7.62
N GLN A 141 -8.77 32.29 -7.96
CA GLN A 141 -9.23 32.83 -9.24
C GLN A 141 -8.46 32.24 -10.43
N ILE A 142 -7.13 32.15 -10.33
CA ILE A 142 -6.29 31.55 -11.38
C ILE A 142 -6.67 30.07 -11.58
N ALA A 143 -6.85 29.32 -10.50
CA ALA A 143 -7.29 27.93 -10.57
C ALA A 143 -8.66 27.79 -11.25
N GLY A 144 -9.60 28.69 -10.92
CA GLY A 144 -10.92 28.74 -11.52
C GLY A 144 -10.88 29.00 -13.03
N TYR A 145 -10.09 29.98 -13.45
CA TYR A 145 -9.86 30.29 -14.86
C TYR A 145 -9.23 29.12 -15.62
N SER A 146 -8.21 28.46 -15.05
CA SER A 146 -7.60 27.28 -15.66
C SER A 146 -8.60 26.13 -15.81
N LEU A 147 -9.45 25.88 -14.81
CA LEU A 147 -10.53 24.89 -14.91
C LEU A 147 -11.54 25.24 -16.02
N GLU A 148 -11.89 26.53 -16.14
CA GLU A 148 -12.77 27.00 -17.20
C GLU A 148 -12.19 26.77 -18.60
N MET A 149 -10.90 27.05 -18.79
CA MET A 149 -10.20 26.81 -20.05
C MET A 149 -10.10 25.32 -20.40
N LEU A 150 -9.92 24.44 -19.42
CA LEU A 150 -9.98 23.00 -19.62
C LEU A 150 -11.37 22.51 -20.04
N LEU A 151 -12.44 23.08 -19.47
CA LEU A 151 -13.80 22.74 -19.85
C LEU A 151 -14.15 23.26 -21.25
N ARG A 152 -13.65 24.43 -21.64
CA ARG A 152 -13.83 25.00 -22.98
C ARG A 152 -13.03 24.24 -24.06
N SER A 153 -11.82 23.78 -23.76
CA SER A 153 -11.00 22.99 -24.69
C SER A 153 -11.53 21.55 -24.90
N ARG A 154 -12.26 20.99 -23.92
CA ARG A 154 -13.02 19.73 -24.09
C ARG A 154 -14.32 19.88 -24.91
N ALA A 155 -14.79 21.10 -25.13
CA ALA A 155 -16.02 21.38 -25.89
C ALA A 155 -15.78 21.64 -27.39
N VAL A 156 -14.53 21.69 -27.84
CA VAL A 156 -14.14 21.89 -29.25
C VAL A 156 -13.35 20.67 -29.73
N ASP A 157 -14.03 19.71 -30.37
CA ASP A 157 -13.37 18.67 -31.16
C ASP A 157 -12.70 19.29 -32.40
N PRO A 158 -11.45 18.93 -32.75
CA PRO A 158 -10.92 19.11 -34.10
C PRO A 158 -11.15 17.86 -34.98
N PRO A 159 -11.30 18.01 -36.31
CA PRO A 159 -11.57 16.90 -37.22
C PRO A 159 -10.32 16.05 -37.49
N ALA A 160 -10.57 14.81 -37.90
CA ALA A 160 -9.62 13.76 -38.23
C ALA A 160 -8.43 14.21 -39.12
N ALA A 161 -7.22 13.82 -38.73
CA ALA A 161 -6.03 13.86 -39.58
C ALA A 161 -5.19 12.59 -39.40
N GLN A 162 -5.43 11.66 -40.34
CA GLN A 162 -4.52 10.78 -41.07
C GLN A 162 -3.28 10.21 -40.36
N ALA A 163 -3.26 8.88 -40.35
CA ALA A 163 -2.15 8.02 -40.03
C ALA A 163 -0.92 8.28 -40.92
N THR A 164 0.27 8.19 -40.32
CA THR A 164 1.48 7.83 -41.05
C THR A 164 2.24 6.80 -40.22
N THR A 165 2.27 5.59 -40.76
CA THR A 165 2.99 4.41 -40.26
C THR A 165 4.49 4.60 -40.44
N VAL A 166 5.26 4.35 -39.37
CA VAL A 166 6.70 4.02 -39.48
C VAL A 166 6.92 2.70 -38.76
N ALA A 167 7.48 1.74 -39.50
CA ALA A 167 7.75 0.37 -39.06
C ALA A 167 8.96 0.30 -38.11
N ALA A 168 8.87 -0.57 -37.10
CA ALA A 168 9.96 -0.90 -36.18
C ALA A 168 10.61 -2.25 -36.56
N PRO A 169 11.94 -2.42 -36.40
CA PRO A 169 12.63 -3.70 -36.62
C PRO A 169 12.54 -4.62 -35.37
N PRO A 170 12.77 -5.94 -35.53
CA PRO A 170 12.51 -6.93 -34.49
C PRO A 170 13.66 -6.99 -33.47
N ALA A 171 13.32 -7.08 -32.18
CA ALA A 171 14.27 -7.34 -31.11
C ALA A 171 14.19 -8.82 -30.68
N ALA A 172 15.36 -9.46 -30.66
CA ALA A 172 15.59 -10.79 -30.12
C ALA A 172 15.37 -10.82 -28.60
N ALA A 173 15.02 -12.00 -28.10
CA ALA A 173 14.76 -12.28 -26.69
C ALA A 173 16.08 -12.42 -25.91
N ASP A 174 16.20 -11.64 -24.83
CA ASP A 174 17.15 -11.83 -23.73
C ASP A 174 16.36 -11.94 -22.41
N PRO A 175 16.88 -12.66 -21.39
CA PRO A 175 16.21 -12.84 -20.10
C PRO A 175 16.00 -11.48 -19.41
N ARG A 176 14.76 -11.18 -19.01
CA ARG A 176 14.37 -9.91 -18.39
C ARG A 176 15.18 -9.64 -17.12
N PRO A 177 15.97 -8.56 -17.05
CA PRO A 177 16.52 -8.09 -15.78
C PRO A 177 15.40 -7.53 -14.91
N LEU A 178 15.52 -7.71 -13.59
CA LEU A 178 14.63 -7.11 -12.60
C LEU A 178 14.48 -5.59 -12.88
N PRO A 179 13.25 -5.04 -12.95
CA PRO A 179 13.04 -3.65 -13.30
C PRO A 179 13.70 -2.72 -12.27
N LYS A 180 14.43 -1.70 -12.75
CA LYS A 180 14.92 -0.59 -11.92
C LYS A 180 13.71 0.17 -11.39
N ALA A 181 13.56 0.28 -10.07
CA ALA A 181 12.38 0.89 -9.45
C ALA A 181 12.35 2.41 -9.70
N THR A 182 11.32 2.86 -10.41
CA THR A 182 10.67 4.13 -10.07
C THR A 182 9.94 3.91 -8.73
N ILE A 183 9.80 4.94 -7.89
CA ILE A 183 8.92 4.90 -6.72
C ILE A 183 7.51 4.56 -7.24
N VAL A 184 7.14 3.29 -7.18
CA VAL A 184 5.78 2.84 -7.46
C VAL A 184 5.00 3.27 -6.22
N SER A 185 4.18 4.31 -6.37
CA SER A 185 3.13 4.62 -5.40
C SER A 185 2.38 3.31 -5.15
N LEU A 186 2.26 2.89 -3.89
CA LEU A 186 1.36 1.81 -3.50
C LEU A 186 0.04 2.08 -4.24
N ALA A 187 -0.33 1.20 -5.16
CA ALA A 187 -1.66 1.27 -5.74
C ALA A 187 -2.61 1.17 -4.55
N GLU A 188 -3.37 2.24 -4.29
CA GLU A 188 -4.39 2.21 -3.24
C GLU A 188 -5.19 0.91 -3.44
N PRO A 189 -5.33 0.05 -2.40
CA PRO A 189 -6.28 -1.04 -2.50
C PRO A 189 -7.63 -0.45 -2.88
N LEU A 190 -8.41 -1.19 -3.69
CA LEU A 190 -9.76 -0.82 -4.14
C LEU A 190 -10.44 0.11 -3.13
N CYS A 191 -10.77 1.34 -3.56
CA CYS A 191 -11.18 2.44 -2.69
C CYS A 191 -12.01 1.94 -1.49
N ALA A 192 -11.49 2.13 -0.28
CA ALA A 192 -12.15 1.72 0.96
C ALA A 192 -13.60 2.22 1.07
N ALA A 193 -13.96 3.30 0.34
CA ALA A 193 -15.31 3.83 0.21
C ALA A 193 -16.28 2.89 -0.52
N THR A 194 -15.89 2.23 -1.62
CA THR A 194 -16.72 1.26 -2.35
C THR A 194 -16.97 0.01 -1.50
N ILE A 195 -15.95 -0.43 -0.77
CA ILE A 195 -16.02 -1.59 0.12
C ILE A 195 -16.89 -1.27 1.36
N ARG A 196 -16.72 -0.08 1.96
CA ARG A 196 -17.52 0.37 3.13
C ARG A 196 -19.02 0.49 2.80
N GLY A 197 -19.37 1.10 1.67
CA GLY A 197 -20.76 1.20 1.22
C GLY A 197 -21.39 -0.17 0.94
N GLN A 198 -20.65 -1.11 0.34
CA GLN A 198 -21.17 -2.44 0.02
C GLN A 198 -21.44 -3.29 1.27
N ILE A 199 -20.59 -3.18 2.30
CA ILE A 199 -20.76 -3.91 3.57
C ILE A 199 -21.90 -3.34 4.40
N GLU A 200 -22.07 -2.02 4.45
CA GLU A 200 -23.19 -1.38 5.17
C GLU A 200 -24.54 -1.73 4.52
N ILE A 201 -24.60 -1.79 3.18
CA ILE A 201 -25.77 -2.26 2.43
C ILE A 201 -26.06 -3.74 2.73
N ASP A 202 -25.05 -4.61 2.68
CA ASP A 202 -25.23 -6.04 2.96
C ASP A 202 -25.59 -6.33 4.44
N ALA A 203 -25.12 -5.52 5.39
CA ALA A 203 -25.50 -5.61 6.80
C ALA A 203 -26.95 -5.17 7.01
N ALA A 204 -27.37 -4.06 6.39
CA ALA A 204 -28.75 -3.60 6.43
C ALA A 204 -29.73 -4.58 5.75
N GLU A 205 -29.31 -5.29 4.71
CA GLU A 205 -30.10 -6.36 4.08
C GLU A 205 -30.12 -7.67 4.89
N ARG A 206 -29.04 -7.98 5.63
CA ARG A 206 -29.01 -9.11 6.58
C ARG A 206 -29.99 -8.92 7.74
N ASP A 207 -30.15 -7.68 8.21
CA ASP A 207 -31.04 -7.29 9.30
C ASP A 207 -32.43 -6.81 8.83
N GLY A 208 -32.72 -6.94 7.53
CA GLY A 208 -33.99 -6.57 6.91
C GLY A 208 -35.15 -7.56 7.21
N PRO A 209 -36.38 -7.27 6.74
CA PRO A 209 -37.64 -7.93 7.15
C PRO A 209 -37.77 -9.42 6.80
N TRP A 210 -36.69 -10.07 6.33
CA TRP A 210 -36.59 -11.51 6.09
C TRP A 210 -35.75 -12.26 7.15
N ALA A 211 -35.28 -11.56 8.20
CA ALA A 211 -34.62 -12.17 9.36
C ALA A 211 -35.52 -13.19 10.08
N ASP A 212 -36.84 -12.97 10.07
CA ASP A 212 -37.84 -13.83 10.73
C ASP A 212 -38.08 -15.19 10.03
N VAL A 213 -37.72 -15.32 8.75
CA VAL A 213 -37.91 -16.58 8.00
C VAL A 213 -36.87 -17.63 8.42
N ARG A 214 -35.69 -17.21 8.91
CA ARG A 214 -34.65 -18.15 9.42
C ARG A 214 -34.98 -18.69 10.80
N SER A 215 -35.65 -17.89 11.64
CA SER A 215 -36.10 -18.34 12.98
C SER A 215 -37.24 -19.37 12.88
N SER A 216 -38.09 -19.28 11.84
CA SER A 216 -39.16 -20.27 11.61
C SER A 216 -38.71 -21.61 11.01
N LEU A 217 -37.55 -21.66 10.33
CA LEU A 217 -36.98 -22.92 9.82
C LEU A 217 -36.17 -23.69 10.89
N ALA A 218 -35.76 -23.04 11.98
CA ALA A 218 -35.14 -23.69 13.13
C ALA A 218 -36.16 -24.24 14.15
N ALA A 219 -37.42 -23.80 14.10
CA ALA A 219 -38.48 -24.21 15.03
C ALA A 219 -39.33 -25.40 14.53
N GLY A 220 -39.00 -26.00 13.38
CA GLY A 220 -39.78 -27.04 12.72
C GLY A 220 -39.05 -28.35 12.50
N ALA A 221 -38.31 -28.86 13.49
CA ALA A 221 -37.80 -30.23 13.46
C ALA A 221 -38.21 -30.96 14.75
N ALA A 222 -39.43 -31.51 14.72
CA ALA A 222 -39.90 -32.42 15.75
C ALA A 222 -39.02 -33.68 15.77
N THR A 223 -38.45 -33.96 16.94
CA THR A 223 -37.65 -35.15 17.25
C THR A 223 -38.54 -36.39 17.20
N PRO A 224 -38.18 -37.48 16.49
CA PRO A 224 -38.81 -38.76 16.73
C PRO A 224 -38.18 -39.41 17.96
N THR A 225 -38.98 -39.58 19.01
CA THR A 225 -38.72 -40.35 20.22
C THR A 225 -38.77 -41.85 19.93
N VAL A 226 -37.74 -42.60 20.34
CA VAL A 226 -37.72 -44.08 20.44
C VAL A 226 -37.01 -44.46 21.77
N PRO A 227 -37.50 -45.48 22.52
CA PRO A 227 -37.40 -45.57 23.99
C PRO A 227 -36.14 -46.31 24.50
N PRO A 228 -35.85 -46.32 25.82
CA PRO A 228 -34.60 -46.86 26.35
C PRO A 228 -34.62 -48.39 26.43
N ALA A 229 -33.55 -49.03 25.96
CA ALA A 229 -33.32 -50.46 26.12
C ALA A 229 -32.61 -50.74 27.46
N SER A 230 -33.15 -51.73 28.16
CA SER A 230 -32.74 -52.21 29.48
C SER A 230 -31.51 -53.12 29.40
N ALA A 231 -30.78 -53.16 30.52
CA ALA A 231 -29.57 -53.93 30.76
C ALA A 231 -29.73 -55.46 30.66
N THR A 232 -28.68 -56.13 30.19
CA THR A 232 -28.24 -57.45 30.69
C THR A 232 -26.73 -57.61 30.52
N ASP A 233 -26.11 -58.16 31.57
CA ASP A 233 -24.73 -58.64 31.70
C ASP A 233 -24.20 -59.40 30.46
N ASP A 234 -22.91 -59.24 30.13
CA ASP A 234 -21.96 -60.36 30.12
C ASP A 234 -20.49 -59.88 30.07
N GLN A 235 -19.62 -60.75 30.54
CA GLN A 235 -18.29 -60.57 31.11
C GLN A 235 -17.15 -60.37 30.09
N GLY A 236 -16.09 -59.69 30.55
CA GLY A 236 -14.73 -60.20 30.42
C GLY A 236 -13.71 -59.37 29.63
N ARG A 237 -12.67 -58.92 30.37
CA ARG A 237 -11.25 -58.74 29.94
C ARG A 237 -10.98 -57.63 28.90
N ASP A 238 -9.98 -56.77 28.99
CA ASP A 238 -8.76 -56.70 29.79
C ASP A 238 -8.30 -55.22 29.93
N LYS A 239 -7.49 -55.02 30.97
CA LYS A 239 -6.78 -53.82 31.43
C LYS A 239 -6.11 -52.96 30.35
N ALA A 240 -6.17 -51.62 30.51
CA ALA A 240 -5.07 -50.82 31.09
C ALA A 240 -5.38 -49.30 31.09
N ASP A 241 -5.45 -48.75 32.31
CA ASP A 241 -4.95 -47.45 32.80
C ASP A 241 -5.37 -46.12 32.14
N ALA A 242 -6.52 -45.63 32.62
CA ALA A 242 -6.76 -44.36 33.31
C ALA A 242 -5.73 -43.20 33.35
N MET A 243 -6.25 -42.02 32.92
CA MET A 243 -6.17 -40.68 33.53
C MET A 243 -4.85 -39.87 33.44
N PRO A 244 -4.87 -38.55 33.77
CA PRO A 244 -5.62 -37.45 33.17
C PRO A 244 -4.66 -36.30 32.75
N ILE A 245 -5.01 -35.47 31.76
CA ILE A 245 -4.21 -34.28 31.47
C ILE A 245 -4.61 -33.16 32.43
N VAL A 246 -3.70 -32.93 33.37
CA VAL A 246 -3.61 -31.78 34.27
C VAL A 246 -3.32 -30.52 33.44
N VAL A 247 -4.10 -29.48 33.68
CA VAL A 247 -3.81 -28.10 33.30
C VAL A 247 -2.60 -27.63 34.12
N ASP A 248 -1.51 -27.29 33.44
CA ASP A 248 -0.47 -26.46 34.02
C ASP A 248 -0.26 -25.22 33.14
N GLU A 249 -0.42 -24.09 33.82
CA GLU A 249 -0.04 -22.74 33.46
C GLU A 249 1.50 -22.67 33.33
N VAL A 250 2.01 -21.69 32.58
CA VAL A 250 3.32 -21.01 32.76
C VAL A 250 4.18 -20.84 31.49
N ASP A 251 4.48 -19.55 31.28
CA ASP A 251 5.68 -18.89 30.75
C ASP A 251 6.03 -18.71 29.27
N ARG A 252 6.48 -17.46 29.08
CA ARG A 252 7.19 -16.85 27.96
C ARG A 252 8.44 -17.67 27.59
N PRO A 253 8.80 -17.81 26.30
CA PRO A 253 10.11 -18.36 25.97
C PRO A 253 11.18 -17.25 25.95
N SER A 254 12.09 -17.34 26.92
CA SER A 254 13.45 -16.81 26.83
C SER A 254 14.37 -17.87 26.21
N SER A 255 15.29 -17.43 25.35
CA SER A 255 16.60 -18.02 25.04
C SER A 255 16.73 -19.56 25.00
N ILE A 256 16.72 -20.13 23.79
CA ILE A 256 17.19 -21.50 23.56
C ILE A 256 18.72 -21.53 23.65
N ARG A 257 19.20 -22.15 24.73
CA ARG A 257 20.58 -22.60 24.94
C ARG A 257 20.76 -23.94 24.19
N ALA A 258 21.79 -24.03 23.36
CA ALA A 258 22.13 -25.22 22.59
C ALA A 258 22.52 -26.41 23.50
N ALA A 259 22.00 -27.60 23.21
CA ALA A 259 22.40 -28.86 23.82
C ALA A 259 23.40 -29.61 22.92
N ASN A 260 24.50 -30.05 23.53
CA ASN A 260 25.60 -30.79 22.93
C ASN A 260 25.18 -32.22 22.51
N GLY A 261 25.52 -32.60 21.28
CA GLY A 261 25.57 -33.97 20.76
C GLY A 261 26.90 -34.19 20.00
N PRO A 262 27.35 -35.45 19.81
CA PRO A 262 28.77 -35.79 19.74
C PRO A 262 29.44 -35.35 18.43
N THR A 263 30.63 -34.77 18.58
CA THR A 263 31.51 -34.26 17.54
C THR A 263 32.06 -35.38 16.64
N PRO A 264 32.01 -35.28 15.29
CA PRO A 264 32.77 -36.16 14.41
C PRO A 264 34.28 -35.86 14.50
N PRO A 265 35.17 -36.84 14.25
CA PRO A 265 36.61 -36.62 14.39
C PRO A 265 37.12 -35.67 13.30
N ALA A 266 38.00 -34.75 13.72
CA ALA A 266 38.64 -33.76 12.87
C ALA A 266 39.48 -34.43 11.76
N PRO A 267 39.48 -33.90 10.52
CA PRO A 267 40.47 -34.29 9.53
C PRO A 267 41.85 -33.78 9.95
N SER A 268 42.87 -34.63 9.76
CA SER A 268 44.27 -34.34 10.05
C SER A 268 44.79 -33.17 9.19
N PRO A 269 45.68 -32.32 9.71
CA PRO A 269 46.20 -31.17 8.98
C PRO A 269 47.46 -31.60 8.23
N ASP A 270 47.31 -32.09 7.01
CA ASP A 270 48.41 -32.19 6.06
C ASP A 270 47.78 -32.27 4.66
N ASP A 271 47.49 -31.10 4.10
CA ASP A 271 47.76 -30.79 2.70
C ASP A 271 47.60 -29.28 2.54
N ALA A 272 48.75 -28.63 2.64
CA ALA A 272 48.95 -27.22 2.38
C ALA A 272 48.70 -26.93 0.90
N ASP A 273 47.59 -26.26 0.60
CA ASP A 273 47.50 -25.43 -0.59
C ASP A 273 47.87 -24.00 -0.21
N ALA A 274 49.13 -23.69 -0.53
CA ALA A 274 49.68 -22.35 -0.60
C ALA A 274 48.94 -21.54 -1.68
N ASP A 275 48.42 -20.37 -1.30
CA ASP A 275 48.87 -19.06 -1.78
C ASP A 275 47.82 -17.99 -1.41
N ALA A 276 47.95 -17.40 -0.22
CA ALA A 276 47.28 -16.16 0.14
C ALA A 276 48.25 -15.30 0.96
N PRO A 277 48.49 -14.03 0.59
CA PRO A 277 49.41 -13.19 1.34
C PRO A 277 48.83 -12.89 2.73
N ASP A 278 49.54 -13.37 3.74
CA ASP A 278 49.28 -13.31 5.18
C ASP A 278 49.46 -11.86 5.71
N SER A 279 48.63 -10.94 5.22
CA SER A 279 48.49 -9.62 5.84
C SER A 279 47.55 -9.76 7.04
N PRO A 280 47.93 -9.27 8.23
CA PRO A 280 47.05 -9.31 9.39
C PRO A 280 45.72 -8.62 9.05
N PRO A 281 44.57 -9.14 9.54
CA PRO A 281 43.29 -8.51 9.30
C PRO A 281 43.34 -7.04 9.72
N ALA A 282 42.78 -6.16 8.89
CA ALA A 282 42.78 -4.73 9.17
C ALA A 282 42.17 -4.47 10.56
N SER A 283 42.77 -3.56 11.32
CA SER A 283 42.23 -3.22 12.64
C SER A 283 40.82 -2.62 12.50
N PRO A 284 39.92 -2.80 13.49
CA PRO A 284 38.58 -2.21 13.46
C PRO A 284 38.60 -0.70 13.22
N GLU A 285 39.60 0.00 13.78
CA GLU A 285 39.83 1.44 13.59
C GLU A 285 40.17 1.80 12.14
N ALA A 286 40.97 0.96 11.46
CA ALA A 286 41.29 1.16 10.05
C ALA A 286 40.06 0.92 9.16
N ILE A 287 39.23 -0.08 9.50
CA ILE A 287 37.96 -0.34 8.82
C ILE A 287 36.99 0.84 9.02
N ASP A 288 36.86 1.35 10.24
CA ASP A 288 36.02 2.51 10.55
C ASP A 288 36.44 3.76 9.78
N ALA A 289 37.75 4.04 9.76
CA ALA A 289 38.30 5.15 9.01
C ALA A 289 38.02 5.02 7.50
N ALA A 290 38.13 3.80 6.96
CA ALA A 290 37.84 3.52 5.56
C ALA A 290 36.34 3.67 5.25
N ILE A 291 35.45 3.14 6.10
CA ILE A 291 33.99 3.30 5.96
C ILE A 291 33.60 4.78 6.01
N ALA A 292 34.18 5.56 6.93
CA ALA A 292 33.96 6.99 7.02
C ALA A 292 34.44 7.73 5.76
N ALA A 293 35.63 7.39 5.26
CA ALA A 293 36.16 7.96 4.02
C ALA A 293 35.28 7.63 2.80
N ALA A 294 34.85 6.36 2.66
CA ALA A 294 33.96 5.94 1.58
C ALA A 294 32.57 6.61 1.66
N SER A 295 32.06 6.79 2.87
CA SER A 295 30.80 7.50 3.14
C SER A 295 30.86 8.98 2.76
N GLN A 296 32.03 9.61 2.91
CA GLN A 296 32.30 11.00 2.52
C GLN A 296 32.69 11.14 1.04
N GLY A 297 32.93 10.03 0.33
CA GLY A 297 33.34 10.00 -1.08
C GLY A 297 34.83 10.24 -1.31
N SER A 298 35.66 10.20 -0.26
CA SER A 298 37.12 10.30 -0.38
C SER A 298 37.81 8.96 -0.64
N LEU A 299 37.08 7.86 -0.49
CA LEU A 299 37.50 6.50 -0.87
C LEU A 299 36.46 5.88 -1.81
N ASP A 300 36.94 5.15 -2.82
CA ASP A 300 36.09 4.35 -3.69
C ASP A 300 35.48 3.17 -2.88
N PRO A 301 34.14 3.03 -2.79
CA PRO A 301 33.49 1.98 -2.00
C PRO A 301 33.99 0.56 -2.29
N ASP A 302 34.31 0.24 -3.54
CA ASP A 302 34.73 -1.11 -3.90
C ASP A 302 36.06 -1.52 -3.24
N ARG A 303 36.91 -0.53 -2.93
CA ARG A 303 38.20 -0.73 -2.26
C ARG A 303 38.07 -1.08 -0.79
N LEU A 304 36.90 -0.87 -0.17
CA LEU A 304 36.70 -1.26 1.23
C LEU A 304 37.01 -2.75 1.42
N TRP A 305 36.61 -3.58 0.47
CA TRP A 305 36.81 -5.02 0.57
C TRP A 305 38.26 -5.49 0.40
N GLU A 306 39.19 -4.61 0.01
CA GLU A 306 40.64 -4.89 0.07
C GLU A 306 41.10 -5.10 1.52
N LEU A 307 40.37 -4.56 2.50
CA LEU A 307 40.65 -4.70 3.93
C LEU A 307 40.16 -6.03 4.52
N GLY A 308 39.43 -6.84 3.73
CA GLY A 308 38.92 -8.15 4.13
C GLY A 308 37.40 -8.22 4.32
N PRO A 309 36.84 -9.43 4.53
CA PRO A 309 35.41 -9.66 4.68
C PRO A 309 34.81 -9.06 5.97
N GLN A 310 35.64 -8.76 6.97
CA GLN A 310 35.24 -8.15 8.26
C GLN A 310 34.57 -6.78 8.06
N VAL A 311 34.83 -6.12 6.94
CA VAL A 311 34.13 -4.89 6.55
C VAL A 311 32.62 -5.07 6.55
N GLY A 312 32.12 -6.22 6.09
CA GLY A 312 30.69 -6.48 6.06
C GLY A 312 30.07 -6.54 7.46
N GLU A 313 30.74 -7.22 8.39
CA GLU A 313 30.34 -7.30 9.81
C GLU A 313 30.38 -5.90 10.43
N ARG A 314 31.44 -5.14 10.17
CA ARG A 314 31.57 -3.78 10.71
C ARG A 314 30.52 -2.83 10.16
N LEU A 315 30.17 -2.94 8.88
CA LEU A 315 29.05 -2.20 8.28
C LEU A 315 27.71 -2.54 8.95
N ALA A 316 27.51 -3.80 9.34
CA ALA A 316 26.30 -4.24 10.03
C ALA A 316 26.22 -3.71 11.47
N GLU A 317 27.35 -3.68 12.19
CA GLU A 317 27.44 -3.11 13.54
C GLU A 317 27.16 -1.60 13.56
N LEU A 318 27.60 -0.88 12.52
CA LEU A 318 27.39 0.57 12.41
C LEU A 318 26.01 0.94 11.86
N PHE A 319 25.22 -0.01 11.38
CA PHE A 319 23.97 0.24 10.67
C PHE A 319 22.85 0.74 11.61
N PRO A 320 21.99 1.70 11.20
CA PRO A 320 21.93 2.42 9.92
C PRO A 320 22.89 3.63 9.82
N GLY A 321 23.73 3.83 10.84
CA GLY A 321 24.62 4.98 10.96
C GLY A 321 23.87 6.24 11.39
N ALA A 322 24.45 7.41 11.10
CA ALA A 322 23.76 8.68 11.29
C ALA A 322 22.56 8.76 10.33
N VAL A 323 21.36 8.88 10.89
CA VAL A 323 20.12 8.96 10.13
C VAL A 323 19.68 10.43 10.00
N ASP A 324 19.56 10.91 8.77
CA ASP A 324 19.23 12.30 8.45
C ASP A 324 17.76 12.65 8.81
N ARG A 325 16.86 11.65 8.73
CA ARG A 325 15.44 11.78 9.06
C ARG A 325 14.83 10.46 9.49
N PRO A 326 13.84 10.44 10.40
CA PRO A 326 13.24 9.20 10.84
C PRO A 326 12.32 8.59 9.76
N LEU A 327 12.08 7.29 9.89
CA LEU A 327 11.20 6.52 9.02
C LEU A 327 9.94 6.15 9.80
N GLU A 328 8.94 7.03 9.72
CA GLU A 328 7.74 7.01 10.57
C GLU A 328 6.42 6.95 9.78
N SER A 329 6.43 7.28 8.49
CA SER A 329 5.23 7.31 7.65
C SER A 329 5.46 6.58 6.34
N LEU A 330 4.62 5.56 6.05
CA LEU A 330 4.68 4.77 4.81
C LEU A 330 4.48 5.63 3.56
N ALA A 331 3.65 6.67 3.66
CA ALA A 331 3.38 7.61 2.57
C ALA A 331 4.60 8.48 2.21
N GLU A 332 5.50 8.69 3.17
CA GLU A 332 6.70 9.52 3.00
C GLU A 332 7.97 8.71 2.74
N VAL A 333 7.89 7.37 2.67
CA VAL A 333 9.06 6.52 2.46
C VAL A 333 9.73 6.85 1.14
N GLN A 334 10.97 7.32 1.26
CA GLN A 334 11.86 7.60 0.14
C GLN A 334 12.80 6.43 -0.14
N LEU A 335 13.71 6.60 -1.08
CA LEU A 335 14.76 5.63 -1.37
C LEU A 335 15.73 5.52 -0.15
N PRO A 336 16.34 4.35 0.09
CA PRO A 336 17.32 4.17 1.18
C PRO A 336 18.41 5.25 1.22
N THR A 337 18.86 5.72 0.06
CA THR A 337 19.90 6.75 -0.10
C THR A 337 19.55 8.12 0.50
N SER A 338 18.27 8.38 0.77
CA SER A 338 17.79 9.64 1.36
C SER A 338 17.95 9.72 2.88
N TYR A 339 18.28 8.61 3.54
CA TYR A 339 18.21 8.51 5.00
C TYR A 339 19.55 8.60 5.71
N GLY A 340 20.68 8.53 5.00
CA GLY A 340 21.99 8.75 5.62
C GLY A 340 23.18 8.31 4.77
N PRO A 341 24.41 8.69 5.15
CA PRO A 341 25.63 8.36 4.42
C PRO A 341 25.91 6.86 4.37
N LEU A 342 25.68 6.13 5.46
CA LEU A 342 25.94 4.68 5.50
C LEU A 342 24.96 3.90 4.61
N LEU A 343 23.69 4.31 4.55
CA LEU A 343 22.71 3.74 3.63
C LEU A 343 23.08 4.01 2.17
N ARG A 344 23.54 5.22 1.83
CA ARG A 344 24.09 5.53 0.50
C ARG A 344 25.27 4.63 0.15
N LEU A 345 26.17 4.41 1.10
CA LEU A 345 27.32 3.52 0.91
C LEU A 345 26.87 2.08 0.69
N CYS A 346 25.96 1.55 1.51
CA CYS A 346 25.43 0.19 1.35
C CYS A 346 24.78 -0.03 -0.02
N VAL A 347 24.01 0.96 -0.52
CA VAL A 347 23.44 0.90 -1.88
C VAL A 347 24.54 0.87 -2.95
N LYS A 348 25.61 1.68 -2.81
CA LYS A 348 26.75 1.66 -3.75
C LYS A 348 27.48 0.32 -3.74
N LEU A 349 27.67 -0.30 -2.57
CA LEU A 349 28.29 -1.62 -2.42
C LEU A 349 27.41 -2.75 -2.98
N GLY A 350 26.10 -2.50 -3.15
CA GLY A 350 25.16 -3.41 -3.79
C GLY A 350 25.07 -4.77 -3.09
N LYS A 351 24.81 -5.83 -3.86
CA LYS A 351 24.51 -7.18 -3.34
C LYS A 351 25.60 -7.78 -2.45
N ARG A 352 26.84 -7.27 -2.51
CA ARG A 352 27.96 -7.75 -1.69
C ARG A 352 27.74 -7.52 -0.20
N VAL A 353 27.04 -6.44 0.17
CA VAL A 353 26.68 -6.17 1.57
C VAL A 353 25.45 -6.95 2.03
N GLY A 354 24.68 -7.52 1.10
CA GLY A 354 23.41 -8.22 1.35
C GLY A 354 23.45 -9.28 2.46
N PRO A 355 24.44 -10.19 2.53
CA PRO A 355 24.51 -11.21 3.59
C PRO A 355 24.62 -10.63 4.99
N TYR A 356 25.28 -9.48 5.11
CA TYR A 356 25.53 -8.82 6.39
C TYR A 356 24.35 -7.97 6.84
N MET A 357 23.58 -7.41 5.89
CA MET A 357 22.37 -6.64 6.18
C MET A 357 21.16 -7.54 6.42
N LEU A 358 21.16 -8.77 5.89
CA LEU A 358 20.01 -9.68 5.99
C LEU A 358 19.62 -9.99 7.45
N PRO A 359 20.54 -10.31 8.37
CA PRO A 359 20.21 -10.49 9.79
C PRO A 359 19.55 -9.26 10.42
N LEU A 360 19.91 -8.05 9.97
CA LEU A 360 19.39 -6.79 10.53
C LEU A 360 17.89 -6.58 10.25
N THR A 361 17.31 -7.29 9.28
CA THR A 361 15.84 -7.33 9.08
C THR A 361 15.10 -7.94 10.27
N ARG A 362 15.81 -8.65 11.17
CA ARG A 362 15.28 -9.23 12.40
C ARG A 362 15.80 -8.55 13.67
N HIS A 363 16.44 -7.39 13.53
CA HIS A 363 17.00 -6.68 14.67
C HIS A 363 15.92 -6.18 15.63
N ASP A 364 16.21 -6.16 16.93
CA ASP A 364 15.24 -5.76 17.97
C ASP A 364 14.91 -4.25 17.87
N GLU A 365 15.94 -3.43 17.63
CA GLU A 365 15.75 -1.99 17.44
C GLU A 365 14.99 -1.66 16.15
N LEU A 366 13.87 -0.94 16.29
CA LEU A 366 13.01 -0.54 15.18
C LEU A 366 13.75 0.23 14.08
N PRO A 367 14.62 1.23 14.38
CA PRO A 367 15.32 1.95 13.33
C PRO A 367 16.22 1.04 12.49
N VAL A 368 16.98 0.14 13.12
CA VAL A 368 17.84 -0.83 12.43
C VAL A 368 16.99 -1.75 11.55
N ARG A 369 15.95 -2.35 12.12
CA ARG A 369 15.06 -3.27 11.41
C ARG A 369 14.39 -2.64 10.20
N ARG A 370 13.78 -1.47 10.39
CA ARG A 370 13.04 -0.75 9.33
C ARG A 370 13.95 -0.33 8.18
N HIS A 371 15.13 0.22 8.48
CA HIS A 371 16.08 0.64 7.43
C HIS A 371 16.70 -0.57 6.72
N ALA A 372 16.94 -1.69 7.42
CA ALA A 372 17.42 -2.91 6.79
C ALA A 372 16.38 -3.47 5.80
N VAL A 373 15.10 -3.52 6.20
CA VAL A 373 13.99 -3.90 5.31
C VAL A 373 13.94 -2.99 4.09
N LEU A 374 13.97 -1.66 4.28
CA LEU A 374 13.92 -0.70 3.18
C LEU A 374 15.15 -0.83 2.25
N LEU A 375 16.34 -1.08 2.79
CA LEU A 375 17.58 -1.19 2.02
C LEU A 375 17.49 -2.28 0.94
N PHE A 376 16.83 -3.40 1.24
CA PHE A 376 16.62 -4.46 0.25
C PHE A 376 15.75 -4.04 -0.93
N GLN A 377 15.07 -2.89 -0.89
CA GLN A 377 14.50 -2.31 -2.10
C GLN A 377 15.60 -2.04 -3.14
N GLU A 378 16.72 -1.43 -2.77
CA GLU A 378 17.78 -1.08 -3.75
C GLU A 378 18.79 -2.21 -3.97
N LEU A 379 19.05 -3.06 -2.97
CA LEU A 379 20.04 -4.14 -3.12
C LEU A 379 19.62 -5.19 -4.16
N ARG A 380 18.31 -5.40 -4.35
CA ARG A 380 17.76 -6.41 -5.28
C ARG A 380 18.35 -7.80 -5.07
N ASP A 381 18.51 -8.20 -3.81
CA ASP A 381 19.11 -9.46 -3.40
C ASP A 381 18.03 -10.47 -2.99
N ASP A 382 17.74 -11.43 -3.85
CA ASP A 382 16.73 -12.48 -3.68
C ASP A 382 16.90 -13.34 -2.41
N ARG A 383 18.03 -13.25 -1.68
CA ARG A 383 18.18 -13.89 -0.36
C ARG A 383 17.26 -13.29 0.70
N CYS A 384 16.77 -12.07 0.51
CA CYS A 384 15.94 -11.39 1.50
C CYS A 384 14.47 -11.83 1.49
N VAL A 385 13.99 -12.49 0.43
CA VAL A 385 12.55 -12.73 0.20
C VAL A 385 11.88 -13.43 1.39
N HIS A 386 12.51 -14.47 1.97
CA HIS A 386 11.98 -15.14 3.17
C HIS A 386 11.99 -14.23 4.40
N ALA A 387 13.07 -13.48 4.63
CA ALA A 387 13.16 -12.57 5.77
C ALA A 387 12.15 -11.42 5.67
N LEU A 388 11.94 -10.87 4.47
CA LEU A 388 10.90 -9.86 4.21
C LEU A 388 9.50 -10.45 4.40
N SER A 389 9.26 -11.69 3.98
CA SER A 389 7.99 -12.39 4.20
C SER A 389 7.67 -12.53 5.70
N GLU A 390 8.64 -12.95 6.52
CA GLU A 390 8.48 -12.97 7.97
C GLU A 390 8.14 -11.59 8.56
N ARG A 391 8.61 -10.50 7.93
CA ARG A 391 8.31 -9.13 8.35
C ARG A 391 6.97 -8.60 7.84
N ALA A 392 6.36 -9.22 6.83
CA ALA A 392 5.00 -8.87 6.40
C ALA A 392 3.93 -9.24 7.45
N ALA A 393 4.30 -9.95 8.51
CA ALA A 393 3.49 -10.20 9.70
C ALA A 393 4.10 -9.61 10.99
N ASP A 394 5.01 -8.63 10.89
CA ASP A 394 5.67 -7.99 12.05
C ASP A 394 4.63 -7.26 12.92
N ASP A 395 4.86 -7.24 14.24
CA ASP A 395 4.00 -6.51 15.19
C ASP A 395 4.09 -4.99 14.96
N ASP A 396 5.25 -4.48 14.56
CA ASP A 396 5.44 -3.08 14.20
C ASP A 396 4.80 -2.76 12.84
N VAL A 397 3.78 -1.90 12.85
CA VAL A 397 2.99 -1.49 11.68
C VAL A 397 3.88 -0.95 10.55
N MET A 398 4.90 -0.17 10.88
CA MET A 398 5.80 0.42 9.89
C MET A 398 6.69 -0.64 9.23
N THR A 399 7.29 -1.53 10.03
CA THR A 399 8.09 -2.66 9.51
C THR A 399 7.23 -3.55 8.62
N ARG A 400 6.01 -3.85 9.03
CA ARG A 400 5.05 -4.63 8.25
C ARG A 400 4.75 -4.00 6.90
N GLY A 401 4.40 -2.71 6.89
CA GLY A 401 4.14 -1.94 5.68
C GLY A 401 5.33 -1.87 4.72
N LEU A 402 6.53 -1.62 5.27
CA LEU A 402 7.77 -1.63 4.49
C LEU A 402 8.04 -3.02 3.89
N ALA A 403 7.89 -4.07 4.68
CA ALA A 403 8.13 -5.44 4.24
C ALA A 403 7.21 -5.80 3.07
N MET A 404 5.91 -5.51 3.16
CA MET A 404 4.97 -5.74 2.06
C MET A 404 5.34 -4.93 0.81
N ARG A 405 5.65 -3.63 0.97
CA ARG A 405 6.05 -2.75 -0.14
C ARG A 405 7.31 -3.24 -0.84
N VAL A 406 8.33 -3.63 -0.07
CA VAL A 406 9.59 -4.10 -0.63
C VAL A 406 9.39 -5.47 -1.26
N LEU A 407 8.69 -6.39 -0.58
CA LEU A 407 8.43 -7.75 -1.06
C LEU A 407 7.62 -7.75 -2.38
N GLU A 408 6.67 -6.83 -2.59
CA GLU A 408 5.96 -6.70 -3.88
C GLU A 408 6.93 -6.51 -5.07
N THR A 409 8.09 -5.87 -4.84
CA THR A 409 9.11 -5.69 -5.88
C THR A 409 9.88 -6.97 -6.24
N TYR A 410 9.69 -8.05 -5.48
CA TYR A 410 10.32 -9.36 -5.66
C TYR A 410 9.37 -10.44 -6.22
N HIS A 411 8.19 -10.07 -6.73
CA HIS A 411 7.21 -11.05 -7.27
C HIS A 411 7.75 -11.96 -8.38
N ALA A 412 8.79 -11.53 -9.10
CA ALA A 412 9.45 -12.32 -10.15
C ALA A 412 10.54 -13.27 -9.62
N SER A 413 10.85 -13.25 -8.32
CA SER A 413 11.84 -14.15 -7.72
C SER A 413 11.28 -15.57 -7.65
N SER A 414 12.10 -16.57 -7.99
CA SER A 414 11.71 -17.97 -7.89
C SER A 414 11.40 -18.43 -6.46
N ARG A 415 11.92 -17.71 -5.45
CA ARG A 415 11.67 -17.98 -4.02
C ARG A 415 10.36 -17.38 -3.53
N TYR A 416 9.72 -16.53 -4.32
CA TYR A 416 8.55 -15.77 -3.88
C TYR A 416 7.37 -16.66 -3.46
N PRO A 417 6.94 -17.68 -4.23
CA PRO A 417 5.79 -18.51 -3.85
C PRO A 417 6.00 -19.27 -2.54
N GLU A 418 7.19 -19.86 -2.36
CA GLU A 418 7.57 -20.59 -1.14
C GLU A 418 7.69 -19.67 0.06
N ALA A 419 8.21 -18.45 -0.15
CA ALA A 419 8.35 -17.47 0.92
C ALA A 419 7.00 -17.01 1.46
N LEU A 420 5.92 -17.01 0.69
CA LEU A 420 4.59 -16.62 1.16
C LEU A 420 3.84 -17.72 1.95
N ALA A 421 4.27 -18.99 1.84
CA ALA A 421 3.59 -20.11 2.51
C ALA A 421 3.48 -19.94 4.04
N PRO A 422 4.52 -19.47 4.78
CA PRO A 422 4.41 -19.15 6.20
C PRO A 422 3.38 -18.07 6.53
N ILE A 423 3.25 -17.04 5.68
CA ILE A 423 2.23 -15.99 5.87
C ILE A 423 0.82 -16.60 5.72
N ARG A 424 0.61 -17.43 4.68
CA ARG A 424 -0.68 -18.10 4.47
C ARG A 424 -1.07 -18.99 5.63
N ALA A 425 -0.12 -19.72 6.22
CA ALA A 425 -0.38 -20.57 7.38
C ALA A 425 -0.91 -19.78 8.59
N LEU A 426 -0.56 -18.50 8.71
CA LEU A 426 -1.04 -17.63 9.79
C LEU A 426 -2.47 -17.11 9.59
N LEU A 427 -3.09 -17.32 8.42
CA LEU A 427 -4.51 -16.94 8.18
C LEU A 427 -5.46 -17.72 9.09
N THR A 428 -5.06 -18.89 9.56
CA THR A 428 -5.81 -19.72 10.52
C THR A 428 -5.29 -19.57 11.96
N SER A 429 -4.51 -18.53 12.26
CA SER A 429 -4.00 -18.27 13.60
C SER A 429 -5.14 -18.08 14.62
N SER A 430 -4.95 -18.57 15.83
CA SER A 430 -5.89 -18.33 16.95
C SER A 430 -5.99 -16.85 17.33
N ARG A 431 -4.93 -16.07 17.09
CA ARG A 431 -4.89 -14.63 17.40
C ARG A 431 -5.50 -13.82 16.26
N THR A 432 -6.63 -13.16 16.52
CA THR A 432 -7.33 -12.30 15.55
C THR A 432 -6.43 -11.20 15.00
N ALA A 433 -5.63 -10.53 15.85
CA ALA A 433 -4.69 -9.50 15.39
C ALA A 433 -3.66 -10.03 14.38
N THR A 434 -3.19 -11.27 14.57
CA THR A 434 -2.31 -11.93 13.59
C THR A 434 -3.06 -12.24 12.32
N ARG A 435 -4.28 -12.81 12.39
CA ARG A 435 -5.10 -13.08 11.21
C ARG A 435 -5.34 -11.80 10.41
N LEU A 436 -5.65 -10.69 11.07
CA LEU A 436 -5.87 -9.39 10.44
C LEU A 436 -4.61 -8.91 9.69
N ALA A 437 -3.46 -8.90 10.36
CA ALA A 437 -2.20 -8.48 9.76
C ALA A 437 -1.82 -9.32 8.52
N VAL A 438 -1.99 -10.65 8.58
CA VAL A 438 -1.66 -11.51 7.43
C VAL A 438 -2.72 -11.49 6.32
N THR A 439 -3.96 -11.14 6.65
CA THR A 439 -5.03 -10.88 5.68
C THR A 439 -4.71 -9.64 4.86
N GLU A 440 -4.30 -8.55 5.52
CA GLU A 440 -3.81 -7.33 4.85
C GLU A 440 -2.58 -7.62 3.98
N ALA A 441 -1.64 -8.45 4.49
CA ALA A 441 -0.44 -8.82 3.77
C ALA A 441 -0.72 -9.61 2.50
N THR A 442 -1.50 -10.67 2.58
CA THR A 442 -1.87 -11.50 1.41
C THR A 442 -2.67 -10.69 0.38
N GLY A 443 -3.56 -9.80 0.83
CA GLY A 443 -4.27 -8.87 -0.04
C GLY A 443 -3.34 -7.85 -0.73
N THR A 444 -2.34 -7.32 -0.01
CA THR A 444 -1.36 -6.37 -0.55
C THR A 444 -0.42 -7.05 -1.55
N LEU A 445 0.04 -8.26 -1.23
CA LEU A 445 0.95 -9.05 -2.07
C LEU A 445 0.26 -9.76 -3.24
N ARG A 446 -1.08 -9.65 -3.32
CA ARG A 446 -1.91 -10.27 -4.36
C ARG A 446 -1.75 -11.80 -4.42
N ASP A 447 -1.61 -12.43 -3.25
CA ASP A 447 -1.36 -13.87 -3.14
C ASP A 447 -2.60 -14.69 -3.53
N VAL A 448 -2.54 -15.30 -4.72
CA VAL A 448 -3.64 -16.10 -5.28
C VAL A 448 -3.93 -17.34 -4.42
N ASP A 449 -2.89 -17.92 -3.81
CA ASP A 449 -3.03 -19.13 -2.99
C ASP A 449 -3.76 -18.86 -1.67
N ALA A 450 -3.91 -17.59 -1.28
CA ALA A 450 -4.65 -17.19 -0.08
C ALA A 450 -6.18 -17.13 -0.30
N VAL A 451 -6.67 -17.12 -1.55
CA VAL A 451 -8.09 -16.85 -1.86
C VAL A 451 -9.04 -17.79 -1.13
N ALA A 452 -8.76 -19.11 -1.11
CA ALA A 452 -9.62 -20.06 -0.43
C ALA A 452 -9.75 -19.79 1.09
N ALA A 453 -8.64 -19.44 1.75
CA ALA A 453 -8.62 -19.12 3.18
C ALA A 453 -9.33 -17.79 3.48
N LEU A 454 -9.13 -16.77 2.62
CA LEU A 454 -9.80 -15.48 2.74
C LEU A 454 -11.33 -15.60 2.55
N ILE A 455 -11.78 -16.48 1.64
CA ILE A 455 -13.21 -16.79 1.48
C ILE A 455 -13.79 -17.40 2.76
N ALA A 456 -13.05 -18.30 3.42
CA ALA A 456 -13.48 -18.89 4.70
C ALA A 456 -13.57 -17.83 5.81
N GLN A 457 -12.66 -16.85 5.84
CA GLN A 457 -12.68 -15.76 6.81
C GLN A 457 -13.85 -14.78 6.64
N LEU A 458 -14.56 -14.79 5.50
CA LEU A 458 -15.80 -14.02 5.37
C LEU A 458 -16.95 -14.57 6.24
N ASP A 459 -16.84 -15.82 6.70
CA ASP A 459 -17.76 -16.46 7.65
C ASP A 459 -17.29 -16.27 9.12
N ASP A 460 -16.17 -15.55 9.40
CA ASP A 460 -15.67 -15.30 10.77
C ASP A 460 -16.60 -14.34 11.54
N GLU A 461 -16.69 -14.49 12.86
CA GLU A 461 -17.51 -13.64 13.74
C GLU A 461 -16.95 -12.22 13.87
N ASP A 462 -15.63 -12.05 13.72
CA ASP A 462 -14.96 -10.77 13.81
C ASP A 462 -15.25 -9.90 12.56
N GLY A 463 -15.96 -8.79 12.79
CA GLY A 463 -16.35 -7.88 11.73
C GLY A 463 -15.19 -7.11 11.08
N GLU A 464 -14.05 -6.95 11.74
CA GLU A 464 -12.87 -6.31 11.15
C GLU A 464 -12.15 -7.29 10.22
N LEU A 465 -11.98 -8.54 10.65
CA LEU A 465 -11.38 -9.58 9.84
C LEU A 465 -12.21 -9.88 8.58
N ARG A 466 -13.54 -9.93 8.69
CA ARG A 466 -14.41 -10.07 7.50
C ARG A 466 -14.18 -8.94 6.48
N ARG A 467 -14.07 -7.69 6.96
CA ARG A 467 -13.83 -6.52 6.09
C ARG A 467 -12.46 -6.56 5.43
N ALA A 468 -11.43 -6.90 6.20
CA ALA A 468 -10.08 -7.06 5.67
C ALA A 468 -10.01 -8.20 4.63
N SER A 469 -10.70 -9.32 4.89
CA SER A 469 -10.76 -10.47 4.00
C SER A 469 -11.46 -10.12 2.69
N LEU A 470 -12.58 -9.38 2.76
CA LEU A 470 -13.25 -8.88 1.56
C LEU A 470 -12.35 -7.94 0.76
N ALA A 471 -11.69 -6.99 1.43
CA ALA A 471 -10.76 -6.08 0.76
C ALA A 471 -9.60 -6.83 0.08
N ALA A 472 -9.04 -7.84 0.76
CA ALA A 472 -8.01 -8.71 0.21
C ALA A 472 -8.52 -9.49 -1.01
N LEU A 473 -9.72 -10.08 -0.96
CA LEU A 473 -10.33 -10.79 -2.07
C LEU A 473 -10.54 -9.89 -3.29
N CYS A 474 -11.10 -8.69 -3.10
CA CYS A 474 -11.27 -7.70 -4.16
C CYS A 474 -9.92 -7.30 -4.77
N SER A 475 -8.90 -7.11 -3.93
CA SER A 475 -7.54 -6.75 -4.34
C SER A 475 -6.84 -7.87 -5.14
N ILE A 476 -6.97 -9.13 -4.70
CA ILE A 476 -6.37 -10.28 -5.37
C ILE A 476 -7.09 -10.58 -6.67
N THR A 477 -8.43 -10.64 -6.66
CA THR A 477 -9.21 -11.19 -7.78
C THR A 477 -9.73 -10.13 -8.76
N GLY A 478 -9.78 -8.85 -8.33
CA GLY A 478 -10.51 -7.78 -9.01
C GLY A 478 -12.03 -7.87 -8.88
N GLN A 479 -12.57 -8.97 -8.35
CA GLN A 479 -14.02 -9.19 -8.34
C GLN A 479 -14.72 -8.45 -7.19
N GLN A 480 -16.03 -8.22 -7.36
CA GLN A 480 -16.85 -7.39 -6.46
C GLN A 480 -18.14 -8.12 -6.05
N PHE A 481 -18.03 -9.29 -5.41
CA PHE A 481 -19.22 -10.08 -5.01
C PHE A 481 -19.84 -9.67 -3.67
N GLY A 482 -19.28 -8.65 -3.02
CA GLY A 482 -19.71 -8.18 -1.70
C GLY A 482 -19.31 -9.14 -0.58
N SER A 483 -19.96 -9.02 0.59
CA SER A 483 -19.59 -9.76 1.80
C SER A 483 -20.12 -11.21 1.85
N ARG A 484 -20.75 -11.70 0.76
CA ARG A 484 -21.48 -12.98 0.71
C ARG A 484 -20.54 -14.14 0.37
N PRO A 485 -20.22 -15.04 1.31
CA PRO A 485 -19.17 -16.04 1.11
C PRO A 485 -19.50 -17.07 0.02
N HIS A 486 -20.78 -17.45 -0.14
CA HIS A 486 -21.21 -18.42 -1.15
C HIS A 486 -20.93 -17.96 -2.59
N ARG A 487 -21.08 -16.66 -2.89
CA ARG A 487 -20.79 -16.11 -4.24
C ARG A 487 -19.31 -16.23 -4.56
N TRP A 488 -18.46 -15.95 -3.58
CA TRP A 488 -17.02 -16.13 -3.71
C TRP A 488 -16.64 -17.60 -3.89
N ARG A 489 -17.24 -18.52 -3.13
CA ARG A 489 -17.00 -19.97 -3.27
C ARG A 489 -17.38 -20.50 -4.65
N GLU A 490 -18.56 -20.13 -5.14
CA GLU A 490 -19.06 -20.52 -6.46
C GLU A 490 -18.14 -20.00 -7.57
N TRP A 491 -17.85 -18.69 -7.55
CA TRP A 491 -16.93 -18.10 -8.52
C TRP A 491 -15.54 -18.73 -8.47
N TYR A 492 -14.99 -18.96 -7.27
CA TYR A 492 -13.65 -19.52 -7.13
C TYR A 492 -13.60 -20.98 -7.58
N ALA A 493 -14.63 -21.79 -7.33
CA ALA A 493 -14.69 -23.16 -7.85
C ALA A 493 -14.60 -23.22 -9.38
N GLU A 494 -15.18 -22.25 -10.07
CA GLU A 494 -15.14 -22.15 -11.53
C GLU A 494 -13.85 -21.52 -12.07
N ASN A 495 -13.17 -20.67 -11.29
CA ASN A 495 -12.10 -19.81 -11.80
C ASN A 495 -10.72 -20.10 -11.20
N ALA A 496 -10.60 -20.91 -10.14
CA ALA A 496 -9.34 -21.17 -9.43
C ALA A 496 -8.22 -21.72 -10.32
N HIS A 497 -8.57 -22.45 -11.38
CA HIS A 497 -7.60 -23.02 -12.32
C HIS A 497 -7.06 -22.01 -13.34
N ARG A 498 -7.65 -20.82 -13.42
CA ARG A 498 -7.26 -19.77 -14.38
C ARG A 498 -6.26 -18.83 -13.74
N ASP A 499 -5.36 -18.28 -14.55
CA ASP A 499 -4.43 -17.26 -14.10
C ASP A 499 -5.13 -15.98 -13.62
N ARG A 500 -4.55 -15.35 -12.60
CA ARG A 500 -5.00 -14.04 -12.09
C ARG A 500 -5.15 -12.98 -13.17
N VAL A 501 -4.26 -12.95 -14.16
CA VAL A 501 -4.35 -12.00 -15.29
C VAL A 501 -5.67 -12.17 -16.05
N ALA A 502 -6.13 -13.41 -16.22
CA ALA A 502 -7.41 -13.70 -16.86
C ALA A 502 -8.58 -13.15 -16.03
N TRP A 503 -8.54 -13.30 -14.70
CA TRP A 503 -9.55 -12.73 -13.80
C TRP A 503 -9.64 -11.21 -13.95
N LEU A 504 -8.49 -10.54 -13.96
CA LEU A 504 -8.41 -9.09 -14.13
C LEU A 504 -8.91 -8.64 -15.51
N ILE A 505 -8.61 -9.36 -16.58
CA ILE A 505 -9.13 -9.03 -17.92
C ILE A 505 -10.66 -9.09 -17.93
N ASP A 506 -11.26 -10.07 -17.25
CA ASP A 506 -12.72 -10.17 -17.14
C ASP A 506 -13.31 -9.01 -16.33
N THR A 507 -12.63 -8.55 -15.27
CA THR A 507 -13.08 -7.39 -14.48
C THR A 507 -13.11 -6.08 -15.28
N LEU A 508 -12.44 -5.98 -16.43
CA LEU A 508 -12.57 -4.79 -17.29
C LEU A 508 -14.00 -4.59 -17.81
N GLU A 509 -14.86 -5.62 -17.76
CA GLU A 509 -16.29 -5.56 -18.11
C GLU A 509 -17.17 -5.00 -16.99
N HIS A 510 -16.62 -4.79 -15.79
CA HIS A 510 -17.38 -4.33 -14.62
C HIS A 510 -18.08 -2.97 -14.87
N ASP A 511 -19.28 -2.77 -14.34
CA ASP A 511 -20.11 -1.57 -14.57
C ASP A 511 -19.55 -0.30 -13.92
N ASP A 512 -18.88 -0.43 -12.78
CA ASP A 512 -18.21 0.66 -12.08
C ASP A 512 -16.91 1.09 -12.81
N ALA A 513 -16.82 2.37 -13.17
CA ALA A 513 -15.66 2.93 -13.86
C ALA A 513 -14.38 3.00 -13.02
N GLY A 514 -14.51 3.19 -11.71
CA GLY A 514 -13.39 3.16 -10.76
C GLY A 514 -12.76 1.77 -10.70
N VAL A 515 -13.58 0.72 -10.63
CA VAL A 515 -13.11 -0.68 -10.70
C VAL A 515 -12.37 -0.91 -12.01
N ARG A 516 -12.96 -0.51 -13.15
CA ARG A 516 -12.31 -0.63 -14.46
C ARG A 516 -10.96 0.08 -14.54
N ARG A 517 -10.85 1.31 -14.01
CA ARG A 517 -9.57 2.06 -13.97
C ARG A 517 -8.53 1.34 -13.14
N TRP A 518 -8.90 0.92 -11.93
CA TRP A 518 -8.00 0.22 -11.03
C TRP A 518 -7.47 -1.07 -11.67
N VAL A 519 -8.35 -1.89 -12.26
CA VAL A 519 -7.97 -3.13 -12.96
C VAL A 519 -7.06 -2.85 -14.16
N ALA A 520 -7.32 -1.79 -14.93
CA ALA A 520 -6.45 -1.42 -16.03
C ALA A 520 -5.03 -1.07 -15.54
N HIS A 521 -4.90 -0.31 -14.44
CA HIS A 521 -3.61 -0.05 -13.82
C HIS A 521 -2.94 -1.31 -13.27
N GLU A 522 -3.72 -2.20 -12.66
CA GLU A 522 -3.27 -3.50 -12.15
C GLU A 522 -2.71 -4.39 -13.27
N LEU A 523 -3.41 -4.48 -14.41
CA LEU A 523 -2.97 -5.23 -15.58
C LEU A 523 -1.65 -4.67 -16.13
N VAL A 524 -1.51 -3.34 -16.23
CA VAL A 524 -0.24 -2.71 -16.62
C VAL A 524 0.87 -3.09 -15.65
N ARG A 525 0.61 -3.05 -14.34
CA ARG A 525 1.61 -3.37 -13.30
C ARG A 525 2.09 -4.81 -13.39
N VAL A 526 1.18 -5.78 -13.49
CA VAL A 526 1.51 -7.21 -13.49
C VAL A 526 2.07 -7.70 -14.83
N THR A 527 1.60 -7.15 -15.96
CA THR A 527 2.02 -7.62 -17.29
C THR A 527 3.16 -6.79 -17.90
N GLY A 528 3.37 -5.57 -17.40
CA GLY A 528 4.25 -4.56 -18.00
C GLY A 528 3.70 -3.97 -19.31
N ARG A 529 2.48 -4.34 -19.74
CA ARG A 529 1.88 -3.90 -20.99
C ARG A 529 1.06 -2.62 -20.78
N ALA A 530 1.51 -1.51 -21.37
CA ALA A 530 0.89 -0.19 -21.22
C ALA A 530 -0.22 0.10 -22.26
N ASP A 531 -1.07 -0.88 -22.56
CA ASP A 531 -2.17 -0.69 -23.51
C ASP A 531 -3.23 0.27 -22.93
N PRO A 532 -3.60 1.37 -23.63
CA PRO A 532 -4.62 2.28 -23.15
C PRO A 532 -5.98 1.58 -23.01
N PHE A 533 -6.63 1.78 -21.86
CA PHE A 533 -7.98 1.31 -21.59
C PHE A 533 -8.93 2.49 -21.32
N PRO A 534 -9.96 2.71 -22.15
CA PRO A 534 -10.88 3.84 -21.99
C PRO A 534 -11.92 3.53 -20.90
N ALA A 535 -11.55 3.61 -19.62
CA ALA A 535 -12.42 3.20 -18.52
C ALA A 535 -13.75 3.94 -18.47
N ASP A 536 -13.79 5.24 -18.81
CA ASP A 536 -15.01 6.05 -18.91
C ASP A 536 -15.55 6.17 -20.35
N GLY A 537 -14.91 5.50 -21.31
CA GLY A 537 -15.29 5.57 -22.72
C GLY A 537 -16.59 4.84 -23.03
N ASP A 538 -17.07 5.01 -24.25
CA ASP A 538 -18.27 4.34 -24.74
C ASP A 538 -18.12 2.80 -24.73
N PRO A 539 -19.24 2.04 -24.64
CA PRO A 539 -19.20 0.59 -24.55
C PRO A 539 -18.44 -0.10 -25.70
N HIS A 540 -18.49 0.45 -26.92
CA HIS A 540 -17.84 -0.14 -28.08
C HIS A 540 -16.32 0.01 -28.00
N ALA A 541 -15.82 1.20 -27.62
CA ALA A 541 -14.39 1.42 -27.37
C ALA A 541 -13.86 0.52 -26.24
N ARG A 542 -14.63 0.33 -25.16
CA ARG A 542 -14.28 -0.60 -24.07
C ARG A 542 -14.20 -2.03 -24.56
N HIS A 543 -15.23 -2.52 -25.27
CA HIS A 543 -15.27 -3.88 -25.79
C HIS A 543 -14.11 -4.16 -26.77
N ALA A 544 -13.77 -3.19 -27.63
CA ALA A 544 -12.60 -3.28 -28.50
C ALA A 544 -11.28 -3.39 -27.72
N ALA A 545 -11.14 -2.65 -26.61
CA ALA A 545 -9.96 -2.73 -25.73
C ALA A 545 -9.88 -4.07 -25.01
N ILE A 546 -10.99 -4.56 -24.44
CA ILE A 546 -11.07 -5.88 -23.78
C ILE A 546 -10.72 -6.99 -24.76
N SER A 547 -11.25 -6.92 -25.99
CA SER A 547 -10.94 -7.89 -27.05
C SER A 547 -9.45 -7.92 -27.41
N ARG A 548 -8.75 -6.77 -27.37
CA ARG A 548 -7.28 -6.75 -27.55
C ARG A 548 -6.58 -7.44 -26.40
N TRP A 549 -6.95 -7.15 -25.15
CA TRP A 549 -6.39 -7.81 -23.96
C TRP A 549 -6.60 -9.33 -24.00
N ARG A 550 -7.83 -9.79 -24.28
CA ARG A 550 -8.15 -11.22 -24.40
C ARG A 550 -7.33 -11.93 -25.49
N ARG A 551 -7.25 -11.35 -26.70
CA ARG A 551 -6.44 -11.91 -27.80
C ARG A 551 -4.96 -11.98 -27.44
N TRP A 552 -4.43 -10.93 -26.82
CA TRP A 552 -3.04 -10.92 -26.38
C TRP A 552 -2.76 -12.00 -25.32
N TRP A 553 -3.67 -12.15 -24.34
CA TRP A 553 -3.53 -13.15 -23.29
C TRP A 553 -3.57 -14.56 -23.88
N GLN A 554 -4.55 -14.88 -24.72
CA GLN A 554 -4.64 -16.16 -25.43
C GLN A 554 -3.35 -16.49 -26.22
N ALA A 555 -2.80 -15.51 -26.93
CA ALA A 555 -1.56 -15.68 -27.68
C ALA A 555 -0.32 -15.83 -26.78
N SER A 556 -0.37 -15.35 -25.54
CA SER A 556 0.76 -15.40 -24.59
C SER A 556 0.71 -16.64 -23.71
N SER A 557 -0.48 -17.08 -23.29
CA SER A 557 -0.69 -18.33 -22.55
C SER A 557 -0.37 -19.56 -23.42
N GLY A 558 -0.66 -19.53 -24.73
CA GLY A 558 -0.32 -20.62 -25.65
C GLY A 558 1.16 -20.70 -26.07
N ARG A 559 2.05 -19.90 -25.47
CA ARG A 559 3.51 -19.95 -25.70
C ARG A 559 4.30 -20.52 -24.51
N SER A 560 3.60 -20.90 -23.44
CA SER A 560 4.18 -21.44 -22.21
C SER A 560 4.03 -22.96 -22.08
N ASP A 561 3.47 -23.62 -23.09
CA ASP A 561 3.55 -25.07 -23.32
C ASP A 561 4.65 -25.36 -24.35
#